data_AF-A0A1S2EY44-F1
#
_entry.id   AF-A0A1S2EY44-F1
#
_cell.length_a   1.000
_cell.length_b   1.000
_cell.length_c   1.000
_cell.angle_alpha   90.00
_cell.angle_beta   90.00
_cell.angle_gamma   90.00
#
_symmetry.space_group_name_H-M   'P 1'
#
loop_
_entity.id
_entity.type
_entity.pdbx_description
1 polymer ?
#
loop_
_entity_poly.entity_id
_entity_poly.type
_entity_poly.pdbx_seq_one_letter_code
_entity_poly.pdbx_strand_id
1 'polypeptide(L)'
;MELEQMSEEELMSTIEMVCLSKVEEMHLIGYEYVTSDDIWNCVSSKYEKEGVPSLHKLVNDILSLKATALMNYMTISAYKGSSFD
;
A
#
# COMPACT_ATOMS: atom_id res chain seq x y z
N MET A 1 -5.34 -30.53 2.04
CA MET A 1 -4.76 -29.34 1.38
C MET A 1 -3.91 -28.67 2.43
N GLU A 2 -2.63 -29.01 2.45
CA GLU A 2 -1.64 -28.18 3.16
C GLU A 2 -1.60 -26.86 2.41
N LEU A 3 -1.96 -25.78 3.08
CA LEU A 3 -1.68 -24.44 2.57
C LEU A 3 -0.16 -24.32 2.62
N GLU A 4 0.51 -24.55 1.49
CA GLU A 4 1.94 -24.28 1.37
C GLU A 4 2.15 -22.84 1.82
N GLN A 5 2.95 -22.67 2.88
CA GLN A 5 3.36 -21.35 3.32
C GLN A 5 4.19 -20.75 2.19
N MET A 6 3.69 -19.67 1.60
CA MET A 6 4.45 -18.90 0.62
C MET A 6 5.77 -18.47 1.24
N SER A 7 6.84 -18.52 0.44
CA SER A 7 8.12 -17.95 0.83
C SER A 7 8.03 -16.43 0.98
N GLU A 8 8.99 -15.83 1.69
CA GLU A 8 9.07 -14.38 1.86
C GLU A 8 9.22 -13.65 0.51
N GLU A 9 9.97 -14.23 -0.42
CA GLU A 9 10.15 -13.70 -1.79
C GLU A 9 8.83 -13.70 -2.57
N GLU A 10 8.08 -14.81 -2.52
CA GLU A 10 6.77 -14.90 -3.18
C GLU A 10 5.75 -13.93 -2.55
N LEU A 11 5.81 -13.75 -1.23
CA LEU A 11 4.98 -12.78 -0.52
C LEU A 11 5.27 -11.35 -1.00
N MET A 12 6.55 -10.98 -1.04
CA MET A 12 6.98 -9.65 -1.47
C MET A 12 6.61 -9.38 -2.93
N SER A 13 6.87 -10.35 -3.82
CA SER A 13 6.48 -10.28 -5.22
C SER A 13 4.96 -10.12 -5.40
N THR A 14 4.16 -10.85 -4.62
CA THR A 14 2.69 -10.75 -4.66
C THR A 14 2.22 -9.37 -4.24
N ILE A 15 2.78 -8.83 -3.16
CA ILE A 15 2.43 -7.48 -2.67
C ILE A 15 2.81 -6.43 -3.72
N GLU A 16 4.00 -6.52 -4.30
CA GLU A 16 4.46 -5.59 -5.34
C GLU A 16 3.53 -5.61 -6.56
N MET A 17 3.17 -6.79 -7.06
CA MET A 17 2.22 -6.92 -8.18
C MET A 17 0.85 -6.28 -7.86
N VAL A 18 0.35 -6.46 -6.65
CA VAL A 18 -0.94 -5.89 -6.23
C VAL A 18 -0.85 -4.36 -6.08
N CYS A 19 0.26 -3.85 -5.55
CA CYS A 19 0.52 -2.40 -5.51
C CYS A 19 0.58 -1.80 -6.92
N LEU A 20 1.28 -2.43 -7.86
CA LEU A 20 1.37 -1.97 -9.24
C LEU A 20 0.01 -1.93 -9.93
N SER A 21 -0.83 -2.96 -9.74
CA SER A 21 -2.20 -2.97 -10.26
C SER A 21 -3.03 -1.79 -9.69
N LYS A 22 -2.83 -1.44 -8.42
CA LYS A 22 -3.48 -0.28 -7.81
C LYS A 22 -2.95 1.05 -8.35
N VAL A 23 -1.64 1.14 -8.63
CA VAL A 23 -1.04 2.32 -9.27
C VAL A 23 -1.69 2.58 -10.63
N GLU A 24 -1.83 1.55 -11.46
CA GLU A 24 -2.49 1.67 -12.76
C GLU A 24 -3.93 2.18 -12.62
N GLU A 25 -4.70 1.69 -11.64
CA GLU A 25 -6.04 2.21 -11.33
C GLU A 25 -6.02 3.69 -10.93
N MET A 26 -5.06 4.11 -10.09
CA MET A 26 -4.91 5.50 -9.66
C MET A 26 -4.57 6.42 -10.84
N HIS A 27 -3.71 5.95 -11.75
CA HIS A 27 -3.37 6.66 -12.98
C HIS A 27 -4.58 6.82 -13.89
N LEU A 28 -5.40 5.77 -14.05
CA LEU A 28 -6.62 5.81 -14.86
C LEU A 28 -7.63 6.87 -14.38
N ILE A 29 -7.63 7.21 -13.10
CA ILE A 29 -8.52 8.23 -12.52
C ILE A 29 -7.83 9.60 -12.31
N GLY A 30 -6.62 9.78 -12.85
CA GLY A 30 -5.92 11.07 -12.94
C GLY A 30 -4.82 11.33 -11.91
N TYR A 31 -4.43 10.34 -11.10
CA TYR A 31 -3.31 10.48 -10.15
C TYR A 31 -1.99 9.94 -10.74
N GLU A 32 -1.54 10.51 -11.85
CA GLU A 32 -0.43 10.01 -12.69
C GLU A 32 0.94 9.85 -11.98
N TYR A 33 1.14 10.54 -10.84
CA TYR A 33 2.41 10.52 -10.11
C TYR A 33 2.43 9.52 -8.94
N VAL A 34 1.34 8.78 -8.71
CA VAL A 34 1.30 7.77 -7.66
C VAL A 34 2.26 6.62 -7.98
N THR A 35 3.04 6.21 -6.99
CA THR A 35 3.99 5.09 -7.08
C THR A 35 3.56 3.89 -6.24
N SER A 36 4.16 2.73 -6.48
CA SER A 36 3.94 1.53 -5.65
C SER A 36 4.30 1.78 -4.18
N ASP A 37 5.35 2.57 -3.94
CA ASP A 37 5.80 2.94 -2.60
C ASP A 37 4.77 3.81 -1.88
N ASP A 38 4.12 4.74 -2.57
CA ASP A 38 3.04 5.55 -1.98
C ASP A 38 1.88 4.66 -1.49
N ILE A 39 1.49 3.68 -2.31
CA ILE A 39 0.45 2.70 -1.97
C ILE A 39 0.89 1.86 -0.77
N TRP A 40 2.10 1.31 -0.82
CA TRP A 40 2.64 0.45 0.23
C TRP A 40 2.77 1.19 1.56
N ASN A 41 3.34 2.40 1.56
CA ASN A 41 3.51 3.24 2.73
C ASN A 41 2.15 3.63 3.34
N CYS A 42 1.17 3.97 2.49
CA CYS A 42 -0.18 4.28 2.97
C CYS A 42 -0.83 3.07 3.67
N VAL A 43 -0.71 1.87 3.10
CA VAL A 43 -1.34 0.66 3.67
C VAL A 43 -0.58 0.17 4.89
N SER A 44 0.75 0.07 4.82
CA SER A 44 1.60 -0.41 5.90
C SER A 44 1.54 0.48 7.15
N SER A 45 1.31 1.79 7.00
CA SER A 45 1.15 2.71 8.13
C SER A 45 0.00 2.34 9.08
N LYS A 46 -1.01 1.61 8.60
CA LYS A 46 -2.12 1.10 9.43
C LYS A 46 -1.66 0.01 10.40
N TYR A 47 -0.58 -0.68 10.05
CA TYR A 47 -0.10 -1.89 10.72
C TYR A 47 1.09 -1.65 11.64
N GLU A 48 1.66 -0.43 11.66
CA GLU A 48 2.78 -0.06 12.54
C GLU A 48 2.50 -0.38 14.03
N LYS A 49 1.24 -0.28 14.47
CA LYS A 49 0.82 -0.53 15.85
C LYS A 49 0.11 -1.86 16.06
N GLU A 50 -0.53 -2.40 15.01
CA GLU A 50 -1.37 -3.60 15.09
C GLU A 50 -0.61 -4.88 14.73
N GLY A 51 0.59 -4.77 14.13
CA GLY A 51 1.38 -5.89 13.66
C GLY A 51 1.02 -6.31 12.22
N VAL A 52 1.78 -7.27 11.70
CA VAL A 52 1.66 -7.71 10.29
C VAL A 52 0.35 -8.50 10.10
N PRO A 53 -0.54 -8.08 9.17
CA PRO A 53 -1.79 -8.78 8.91
C PRO A 53 -1.57 -10.06 8.09
N SER A 54 -2.63 -10.86 7.91
CA SER A 54 -2.61 -11.95 6.93
C SER A 54 -2.55 -11.40 5.50
N LEU A 55 -1.97 -12.17 4.56
CA LEU A 55 -1.83 -11.77 3.16
C LEU A 55 -3.17 -11.36 2.52
N HIS A 56 -4.23 -12.16 2.72
CA HIS A 56 -5.56 -11.82 2.18
C HIS A 56 -6.05 -10.45 2.67
N LYS A 57 -5.83 -10.12 3.95
CA LYS A 57 -6.21 -8.81 4.49
C LYS A 57 -5.37 -7.70 3.86
N LEU A 58 -4.07 -7.91 3.69
CA LEU A 58 -3.17 -6.95 3.06
C LEU A 58 -3.55 -6.68 1.60
N VAL A 59 -3.79 -7.74 0.82
CA VAL A 59 -4.26 -7.66 -0.57
C VAL A 59 -5.60 -6.91 -0.66
N ASN A 60 -6.56 -7.25 0.20
CA ASN A 60 -7.83 -6.56 0.26
C ASN A 60 -7.65 -5.07 0.57
N ASP A 61 -6.80 -4.73 1.52
CA ASP A 61 -6.56 -3.34 1.92
C ASP A 61 -5.86 -2.51 0.84
N ILE A 62 -5.00 -3.13 0.03
CA ILE A 62 -4.40 -2.48 -1.15
C ILE A 62 -5.47 -2.29 -2.23
N LEU A 63 -6.18 -3.35 -2.62
CA LEU A 63 -7.16 -3.31 -3.71
C LEU A 63 -8.41 -2.47 -3.38
N SER A 64 -8.74 -2.30 -2.09
CA SER A 64 -9.84 -1.43 -1.65
C SER A 64 -9.40 -0.01 -1.27
N LEU A 65 -8.10 0.32 -1.43
CA LEU A 65 -7.57 1.65 -1.12
C LEU A 65 -8.23 2.71 -2.01
N LYS A 66 -8.86 3.69 -1.36
CA LYS A 66 -9.49 4.83 -2.03
C LYS A 66 -8.46 5.92 -2.29
N ALA A 67 -8.56 6.58 -3.44
CA ALA A 67 -7.74 7.75 -3.76
C ALA A 67 -7.78 8.82 -2.67
N THR A 68 -8.95 9.09 -2.08
CA THR A 68 -9.08 10.06 -0.97
C THR A 68 -8.26 9.67 0.26
N ALA A 69 -8.19 8.38 0.59
CA ALA A 69 -7.38 7.90 1.71
C ALA A 69 -5.88 8.05 1.42
N LEU A 70 -5.47 7.71 0.19
CA LEU A 70 -4.08 7.88 -0.26
C LEU A 70 -3.67 9.37 -0.24
N MET A 71 -4.48 10.26 -0.81
CA MET A 71 -4.18 11.69 -0.82
C MET A 71 -4.12 12.29 0.59
N ASN A 72 -5.00 11.88 1.48
CA ASN A 72 -4.95 12.29 2.89
C ASN A 72 -3.66 11.82 3.55
N TYR A 73 -3.26 10.56 3.33
CA TYR A 73 -1.99 10.03 3.83
C TYR A 73 -0.80 10.85 3.31
N MET A 74 -0.68 11.03 2.00
CA MET A 74 0.42 11.78 1.38
C MET A 74 0.49 13.22 1.89
N THR A 75 -0.66 13.89 2.02
CA THR A 75 -0.74 15.25 2.56
C THR A 75 -0.20 15.31 3.99
N ILE A 76 -0.65 14.41 4.87
CA ILE A 76 -0.19 14.33 6.26
C ILE A 76 1.31 13.99 6.33
N SER A 77 1.76 13.04 5.51
CA SER A 77 3.17 12.63 5.45
C SER A 77 4.07 13.77 5.00
N ALA A 78 3.65 14.58 4.03
CA ALA A 78 4.36 15.79 3.63
C ALA A 78 4.50 16.79 4.79
N TYR A 79 3.44 17.01 5.59
CA TYR A 79 3.51 17.87 6.77
C TYR A 79 4.41 17.33 7.89
N LYS A 80 4.44 16.00 8.07
CA LYS A 80 5.33 15.35 9.05
C LYS A 80 6.80 15.43 8.61
N GLY A 81 7.07 15.25 7.33
CA GLY A 81 8.40 15.41 6.72
C GLY A 81 8.84 16.88 6.62
N SER A 82 7.91 17.83 6.63
CA SER A 82 8.17 19.27 6.65
C SER A 82 8.22 19.86 8.07
N SER A 83 8.58 19.06 9.09
CA SER A 83 9.05 19.63 10.35
C SER A 83 10.32 20.42 10.02
N PHE A 84 10.19 21.73 9.96
CA PHE A 84 11.26 22.70 9.68
C PHE A 84 12.53 22.37 10.47
N ASP A 85 13.64 22.18 9.75
CA ASP A 85 14.93 22.76 10.18
C ASP A 85 14.94 24.24 9.78
#